data_AF-V8CPL1-F1
#
_entry.id   AF-V8CPL1-F1
#
_cell.length_a   1.000
_cell.length_b   1.000
_cell.length_c   1.000
_cell.angle_alpha   90.00
_cell.angle_beta   90.00
_cell.angle_gamma   90.00
#
_symmetry.space_group_name_H-M   'P 1'
#
loop_
_entity.id
_entity.type
_entity.pdbx_description
1 polymer ?
#
loop_
_entity_poly.entity_id
_entity_poly.type
_entity_poly.pdbx_seq_one_letter_code
_entity_poly.pdbx_strand_id
1 'polypeptide(L)'
;MNNTIAFLLGGLLLLVWVSILWAFKKLCLNKIKSGVLKYSLGMMLAYGILIMLYVATNHYLPLKTVILNWYIRGVPGGIILILVPALYSIFLIGKGYFNEGGKKASFKWKLKLIVSVFLNAFLSLFALMFINFLQQGGSFSELAALTQEAVFSINWGAWLAFVGCWLLIVLIVWINHKKHFSKSKHK
;
A
#
# COMPACT_ATOMS: atom_id res chain seq x y z
N MET A 1 -1.20 19.21 21.07
CA MET A 1 0.23 19.06 20.69
C MET A 1 0.52 20.03 19.55
N ASN A 2 1.68 20.70 19.54
CA ASN A 2 2.03 21.66 18.47
C ASN A 2 2.18 20.96 17.11
N ASN A 3 1.67 21.56 16.04
CA ASN A 3 1.72 21.02 14.67
C ASN A 3 3.16 20.74 14.21
N THR A 4 4.12 21.58 14.58
CA THR A 4 5.54 21.37 14.25
C THR A 4 6.10 20.10 14.93
N ILE A 5 5.70 19.87 16.18
CA ILE A 5 6.12 18.68 16.93
C ILE A 5 5.47 17.43 16.33
N ALA A 6 4.18 17.50 15.97
CA ALA A 6 3.48 16.40 15.30
C ALA A 6 4.14 16.04 13.95
N PHE A 7 4.53 17.06 13.18
CA PHE A 7 5.21 16.88 11.90
C PHE A 7 6.57 16.22 12.05
N LEU A 8 7.39 16.67 13.01
CA LEU A 8 8.70 16.08 13.29
C LEU A 8 8.58 14.64 13.79
N LEU A 9 7.69 14.36 14.73
CA LEU A 9 7.52 13.02 15.29
C LEU A 9 6.91 12.05 14.28
N GLY A 10 5.89 12.47 13.53
CA GLY A 10 5.30 11.66 12.46
C GLY A 10 6.31 11.39 11.33
N GLY A 11 7.07 12.41 10.94
CA GLY A 11 8.17 12.27 9.98
C GLY A 11 9.25 11.30 10.47
N LEU A 12 9.68 11.42 11.73
CA LEU A 12 10.64 10.51 12.35
C LEU A 12 10.12 9.07 12.36
N LEU A 13 8.86 8.87 12.72
CA LEU A 13 8.22 7.56 12.73
C LEU A 13 8.24 6.91 11.34
N LEU A 14 7.92 7.67 10.29
CA LEU A 14 7.98 7.18 8.92
C LEU A 14 9.42 6.90 8.47
N LEU A 15 10.38 7.74 8.84
CA LEU A 15 11.80 7.51 8.56
C LEU A 15 12.31 6.22 9.20
N VAL A 16 11.97 5.99 10.47
CA VAL A 16 12.33 4.76 11.19
C VAL A 16 11.72 3.55 10.50
N TRP A 17 10.43 3.60 10.17
CA TRP A 17 9.76 2.49 9.48
C TRP A 17 10.39 2.19 8.11
N VAL A 18 10.60 3.21 7.28
CA VAL A 18 11.24 3.04 5.97
C VAL A 18 12.67 2.49 6.12
N SER A 19 13.42 2.95 7.12
CA SER A 19 14.78 2.47 7.39
C SER A 19 14.80 1.00 7.80
N ILE A 20 13.86 0.56 8.64
CA ILE A 20 13.69 -0.84 9.02
C ILE A 20 13.39 -1.70 7.79
N LEU A 21 12.43 -1.29 6.96
CA LEU A 21 12.08 -2.03 5.74
C LEU A 21 13.26 -2.11 4.77
N TRP A 22 14.01 -1.01 4.61
CA TRP A 22 15.19 -0.98 3.76
C TRP A 22 16.31 -1.88 4.28
N ALA A 23 16.60 -1.84 5.59
CA ALA A 23 17.58 -2.70 6.23
C ALA A 23 17.19 -4.18 6.10
N PHE A 24 15.94 -4.51 6.40
CA PHE A 24 15.41 -5.87 6.24
C PHE A 24 15.52 -6.37 4.80
N LYS A 25 15.23 -5.49 3.82
CA LYS A 25 15.41 -5.80 2.41
C LYS A 25 16.86 -6.15 2.09
N LYS A 26 17.81 -5.34 2.55
CA LYS A 26 19.24 -5.47 2.26
C LYS A 26 19.86 -6.68 2.95
N LEU A 27 19.55 -6.89 4.23
CA LEU A 27 20.19 -7.91 5.07
C LEU A 27 19.56 -9.30 4.92
N CYS A 28 18.23 -9.37 4.73
CA CYS A 28 17.49 -10.63 4.70
C CYS A 28 16.96 -10.93 3.29
N LEU A 29 16.08 -10.07 2.76
CA LEU A 29 15.30 -10.38 1.56
C LEU A 29 16.15 -10.52 0.28
N ASN A 30 17.29 -9.85 0.20
CA ASN A 30 18.18 -9.95 -0.96
C ASN A 30 18.95 -11.27 -1.03
N LYS A 31 19.06 -12.02 0.09
CA LYS A 31 19.68 -13.36 0.12
C LYS A 31 18.75 -14.46 -0.41
N ILE A 32 17.45 -14.18 -0.48
CA ILE A 32 16.41 -15.13 -0.90
C ILE A 32 16.33 -15.17 -2.43
N LYS A 33 16.50 -16.36 -3.00
CA LYS A 33 16.37 -16.59 -4.46
C LYS A 33 14.92 -16.59 -4.94
N SER A 34 14.00 -17.14 -4.14
CA SER A 34 12.57 -17.19 -4.49
C SER A 34 11.93 -15.79 -4.44
N GLY A 35 11.46 -15.31 -5.60
CA GLY A 35 10.78 -14.02 -5.69
C GLY A 35 9.48 -13.96 -4.90
N VAL A 36 8.74 -15.07 -4.82
CA VAL A 36 7.48 -15.16 -4.05
C VAL A 36 7.77 -15.07 -2.56
N LEU A 37 8.70 -15.89 -2.05
CA LEU A 37 9.06 -15.89 -0.63
C LEU A 37 9.59 -14.53 -0.18
N LYS A 38 10.43 -13.92 -1.02
CA LYS A 38 10.95 -12.57 -0.82
C LYS A 38 9.84 -11.53 -0.70
N TYR A 39 8.86 -11.58 -1.60
CA TYR A 39 7.74 -10.67 -1.60
C TYR A 39 6.86 -10.86 -0.36
N SER A 40 6.45 -12.10 -0.08
CA SER A 40 5.59 -12.43 1.05
C SER A 40 6.22 -12.02 2.39
N LEU A 41 7.49 -12.35 2.64
CA LEU A 41 8.17 -11.95 3.87
C LEU A 41 8.33 -10.43 4.00
N GLY A 42 8.64 -9.75 2.90
CA GLY A 42 8.73 -8.30 2.89
C GLY A 42 7.39 -7.63 3.23
N MET A 43 6.32 -8.10 2.60
CA MET A 43 4.98 -7.58 2.87
C MET A 43 4.50 -7.93 4.29
N MET A 44 4.79 -9.14 4.78
CA MET A 44 4.44 -9.55 6.14
C MET A 44 5.06 -8.62 7.19
N LEU A 45 6.32 -8.22 7.02
CA LEU A 45 6.94 -7.23 7.91
C LEU A 45 6.28 -5.85 7.81
N ALA A 46 5.98 -5.38 6.58
CA ALA A 46 5.34 -4.09 6.38
C ALA A 46 3.95 -4.04 7.04
N TYR A 47 3.12 -5.06 6.82
CA TYR A 47 1.81 -5.16 7.47
C TYR A 47 1.92 -5.36 8.98
N GLY A 48 2.87 -6.18 9.45
CA GLY A 48 3.11 -6.39 10.87
C GLY A 48 3.40 -5.08 11.60
N ILE A 49 4.26 -4.22 11.03
CA ILE A 49 4.54 -2.90 11.59
C ILE A 49 3.30 -2.01 11.55
N LEU A 50 2.55 -2.00 10.44
CA LEU A 50 1.31 -1.20 10.33
C LEU A 50 0.29 -1.61 11.40
N ILE A 51 0.06 -2.91 11.58
CA ILE A 51 -0.88 -3.46 12.58
C ILE A 51 -0.39 -3.16 13.99
N MET A 52 0.89 -3.39 14.30
CA MET A 52 1.45 -3.06 15.61
C MET A 52 1.33 -1.57 15.92
N LEU A 53 1.58 -0.70 14.93
CA LEU A 53 1.45 0.74 15.09
C LEU A 53 0.00 1.14 15.37
N TYR A 54 -0.95 0.54 14.65
CA TYR A 54 -2.38 0.74 14.90
C TYR A 54 -2.79 0.30 16.31
N VAL A 55 -2.41 -0.91 16.72
CA VAL A 55 -2.67 -1.41 18.07
C VAL A 55 -2.04 -0.48 19.12
N ALA A 56 -0.79 -0.06 18.92
CA ALA A 56 -0.10 0.88 19.80
C ALA A 56 -0.81 2.24 19.89
N THR A 57 -1.41 2.74 18.80
CA THR A 57 -2.19 3.99 18.87
C THR A 57 -3.42 3.90 19.75
N ASN A 58 -4.01 2.71 19.89
CA ASN A 58 -5.15 2.50 20.78
C ASN A 58 -4.75 2.40 22.25
N HIS A 59 -3.50 2.04 22.56
CA HIS A 59 -2.98 1.98 23.93
C HIS A 59 -2.25 3.24 24.38
N TYR A 60 -1.59 3.96 23.47
CA TYR A 60 -0.75 5.13 23.80
C TYR A 60 -1.34 6.44 23.28
N LEU A 61 -1.91 7.23 24.18
CA LEU A 61 -2.51 8.54 23.88
C LEU A 61 -1.56 9.52 23.15
N PRO A 62 -0.26 9.63 23.51
CA PRO A 62 0.65 10.52 22.78
C PRO A 62 0.82 10.11 21.32
N LEU A 63 0.93 8.81 21.04
CA LEU A 63 1.09 8.28 19.68
C LEU A 63 -0.18 8.52 18.84
N LYS A 64 -1.37 8.29 19.42
CA LYS A 64 -2.65 8.63 18.80
C LYS A 64 -2.73 10.11 18.43
N THR A 65 -2.31 10.98 19.36
CA THR A 65 -2.29 12.43 19.17
C THR A 65 -1.32 12.83 18.06
N VAL A 66 -0.15 12.17 17.96
CA VAL A 66 0.81 12.38 16.86
C VAL A 66 0.19 12.04 15.52
N ILE A 67 -0.37 10.85 15.36
CA ILE A 67 -0.90 10.41 14.07
C ILE A 67 -2.11 11.25 13.62
N LEU A 68 -2.97 11.65 14.55
CA LEU A 68 -4.12 12.50 14.24
C LEU A 68 -3.75 13.93 13.86
N ASN A 69 -2.71 14.51 14.48
CA ASN A 69 -2.27 15.89 14.19
C ASN A 69 -1.17 15.97 13.13
N TRP A 70 -0.67 14.83 12.65
CA TRP A 70 0.35 14.81 11.62
C TRP A 70 -0.31 14.93 10.25
N TYR A 71 -0.05 16.04 9.55
CA TYR A 71 -0.51 16.28 8.19
C TYR A 71 0.66 16.63 7.28
N ILE A 72 0.66 16.09 6.06
CA ILE A 72 1.59 16.49 5.00
C ILE A 72 0.77 17.02 3.84
N ARG A 73 0.87 18.33 3.56
CA ARG A 73 0.13 19.01 2.49
C ARG A 73 -1.38 18.69 2.49
N GLY A 74 -1.98 18.66 3.69
CA GLY A 74 -3.40 18.34 3.88
C GLY A 74 -3.75 16.85 3.90
N VAL A 75 -2.78 15.95 3.68
CA VAL A 75 -3.00 14.50 3.80
C VAL A 75 -2.81 14.06 5.26
N PRO A 76 -3.81 13.43 5.90
CA PRO A 76 -3.68 12.89 7.25
C PRO A 76 -2.59 11.81 7.37
N GLY A 77 -1.88 11.81 8.49
CA GLY A 77 -0.80 10.86 8.82
C GLY A 77 -1.24 9.40 8.73
N GLY A 78 -2.46 9.09 9.18
CA GLY A 78 -3.03 7.74 9.07
C GLY A 78 -3.07 7.23 7.62
N ILE A 79 -3.46 8.07 6.67
CA ILE A 79 -3.49 7.72 5.23
C ILE A 79 -2.07 7.48 4.71
N ILE A 80 -1.11 8.32 5.13
CA ILE A 80 0.29 8.18 4.73
C ILE A 80 0.85 6.83 5.20
N LEU A 81 0.55 6.42 6.43
CA LEU A 81 0.98 5.14 6.99
C LEU A 81 0.36 3.94 6.25
N ILE A 82 -0.91 4.04 5.85
CA ILE A 82 -1.59 3.02 5.03
C ILE A 82 -0.92 2.85 3.66
N LEU A 83 -0.32 3.91 3.10
CA LEU A 83 0.36 3.84 1.81
C LEU A 83 1.74 3.18 1.89
N VAL A 84 2.35 3.05 3.07
CA VAL A 84 3.71 2.51 3.22
C VAL A 84 3.83 1.07 2.68
N PRO A 85 2.98 0.09 3.05
CA PRO A 85 3.04 -1.24 2.46
C PRO A 85 2.86 -1.24 0.94
N ALA A 86 1.96 -0.41 0.42
CA ALA A 86 1.69 -0.29 -1.00
C ALA A 86 2.90 0.24 -1.78
N LEU A 87 3.58 1.27 -1.27
CA LEU A 87 4.81 1.79 -1.87
C LEU A 87 5.97 0.81 -1.71
N TYR A 88 6.05 0.11 -0.59
CA TYR A 88 7.09 -0.89 -0.35
C TYR A 88 7.01 -2.07 -1.33
N SER A 89 5.80 -2.47 -1.74
CA SER A 89 5.60 -3.55 -2.70
C SER A 89 6.27 -3.29 -4.06
N ILE A 90 6.37 -2.01 -4.47
CA ILE A 90 7.10 -1.58 -5.67
C ILE A 90 8.56 -2.00 -5.58
N PHE A 91 9.19 -1.86 -4.41
CA PHE A 91 10.60 -2.20 -4.22
C PHE A 91 10.86 -3.71 -4.15
N LEU A 92 9.83 -4.50 -3.85
CA LEU A 92 9.90 -5.97 -3.80
C LEU A 92 9.69 -6.59 -5.18
N ILE A 93 8.70 -6.11 -5.95
CA ILE A 93 8.41 -6.58 -7.32
C ILE A 93 9.33 -5.92 -8.35
N GLY A 94 9.71 -4.67 -8.10
CA GLY A 94 10.29 -3.76 -9.07
C GLY A 94 11.65 -4.14 -9.60
N LYS A 95 12.33 -5.19 -9.12
CA LYS A 95 13.53 -5.69 -9.82
C LYS A 95 13.21 -5.95 -11.29
N GLY A 96 12.06 -6.54 -11.64
CA GLY A 96 11.68 -6.71 -13.05
C GLY A 96 11.46 -5.39 -13.79
N TYR A 97 10.62 -4.50 -13.24
CA TYR A 97 10.31 -3.20 -13.84
C TYR A 97 11.53 -2.28 -13.99
N PHE A 98 12.35 -2.14 -12.94
CA PHE A 98 13.54 -1.30 -12.94
C PHE A 98 14.69 -1.92 -13.76
N ASN A 99 14.85 -3.26 -13.75
CA ASN A 99 15.87 -3.93 -14.59
C ASN A 99 15.49 -3.87 -16.08
N GLU A 100 14.21 -3.85 -16.45
CA GLU A 100 13.75 -3.63 -17.84
C GLU A 100 13.76 -2.13 -18.24
N GLY A 101 14.44 -1.26 -17.49
CA GLY A 101 14.59 0.15 -17.83
C GLY A 101 13.35 1.01 -17.53
N GLY A 102 12.49 0.57 -16.61
CA GLY A 102 11.36 1.33 -16.07
C GLY A 102 10.33 1.71 -17.12
N LYS A 103 10.47 2.89 -17.73
CA LYS A 103 9.58 3.35 -18.81
C LYS A 103 9.61 2.42 -20.02
N LYS A 104 10.73 1.73 -20.25
CA LYS A 104 10.90 0.73 -21.33
C LYS A 104 10.41 -0.68 -20.94
N ALA A 105 10.00 -0.90 -19.69
CA ALA A 105 9.52 -2.19 -19.24
C ALA A 105 8.28 -2.64 -20.00
N SER A 106 8.16 -3.96 -20.17
CA SER A 106 7.02 -4.58 -20.83
C SER A 106 5.71 -4.25 -20.11
N PHE A 107 4.61 -4.23 -20.87
CA PHE A 107 3.27 -3.95 -20.35
C PHE A 107 2.89 -4.88 -19.18
N LYS A 108 3.35 -6.13 -19.21
CA LYS A 108 3.14 -7.12 -18.14
C LYS A 108 3.69 -6.64 -16.79
N TRP A 109 4.90 -6.07 -16.76
CA TRP A 109 5.48 -5.56 -15.51
C TRP A 109 4.81 -4.27 -15.04
N LYS A 110 4.40 -3.40 -15.96
CA LYS A 110 3.63 -2.19 -15.65
C LYS A 110 2.31 -2.55 -14.97
N LEU A 111 1.56 -3.49 -15.53
CA LEU A 111 0.33 -4.02 -14.91
C LEU A 111 0.61 -4.65 -13.55
N LYS A 112 1.63 -5.51 -13.44
CA LYS A 112 1.96 -6.19 -12.18
C LYS A 112 2.28 -5.20 -11.06
N LEU A 113 2.96 -4.09 -11.38
CA LEU A 113 3.28 -3.04 -10.42
C LEU A 113 2.00 -2.32 -9.97
N ILE A 114 1.16 -1.88 -10.90
CA ILE A 114 -0.10 -1.17 -10.59
C ILE A 114 -1.02 -2.04 -9.75
N VAL A 115 -1.22 -3.30 -10.16
CA VAL A 115 -2.05 -4.27 -9.43
C VAL A 115 -1.50 -4.49 -8.03
N SER A 116 -0.18 -4.61 -7.87
CA SER A 116 0.42 -4.79 -6.54
C SER A 116 0.22 -3.58 -5.64
N VAL A 117 0.48 -2.36 -6.13
CA VAL A 117 0.29 -1.14 -5.32
C VAL A 117 -1.17 -1.01 -4.91
N PHE A 118 -2.09 -1.21 -5.85
CA PHE A 118 -3.53 -1.13 -5.59
C PHE A 118 -3.97 -2.16 -4.55
N LEU A 119 -3.66 -3.44 -4.78
CA LEU A 119 -4.08 -4.52 -3.89
C LEU A 119 -3.53 -4.33 -2.49
N ASN A 120 -2.30 -3.84 -2.35
CA ASN A 120 -1.71 -3.60 -1.04
C ASN A 120 -2.27 -2.37 -0.33
N ALA A 121 -2.67 -1.33 -1.07
CA ALA A 121 -3.38 -0.19 -0.48
C ALA A 121 -4.76 -0.64 0.06
N PHE A 122 -5.50 -1.42 -0.72
CA PHE A 122 -6.77 -2.00 -0.29
C PHE A 122 -6.59 -2.96 0.89
N LEU A 123 -5.61 -3.86 0.83
CA LEU A 123 -5.34 -4.81 1.91
C LEU A 123 -4.93 -4.09 3.20
N SER A 124 -4.17 -3.00 3.11
CA SER A 124 -3.83 -2.17 4.28
C SER A 124 -5.08 -1.58 4.94
N LEU A 125 -6.00 -1.02 4.15
CA LEU A 125 -7.27 -0.49 4.65
C LEU A 125 -8.12 -1.59 5.30
N PHE A 126 -8.34 -2.69 4.59
CA PHE A 126 -9.12 -3.82 5.08
C PHE A 126 -8.51 -4.44 6.35
N ALA A 127 -7.18 -4.61 6.40
CA ALA A 127 -6.50 -5.14 7.58
C ALA A 127 -6.71 -4.25 8.80
N LEU A 128 -6.63 -2.92 8.65
CA LEU A 128 -6.88 -2.01 9.78
C LEU A 128 -8.34 -2.01 10.21
N MET A 129 -9.29 -1.99 9.27
CA MET A 129 -10.72 -2.10 9.59
C MET A 129 -11.02 -3.42 10.32
N PHE A 130 -10.43 -4.51 9.85
CA PHE A 130 -10.54 -5.83 10.47
C PHE A 130 -10.01 -5.83 11.90
N ILE A 131 -8.79 -5.33 12.12
CA ILE A 131 -8.20 -5.24 13.47
C ILE A 131 -9.03 -4.33 14.38
N ASN A 132 -9.54 -3.22 13.87
CA ASN A 132 -10.43 -2.35 14.63
C ASN A 132 -11.71 -3.08 15.07
N PHE A 133 -12.33 -3.83 14.17
CA PHE A 133 -13.54 -4.60 14.46
C PHE A 133 -13.29 -5.66 15.54
N LEU A 134 -12.18 -6.40 15.44
CA LEU A 134 -11.80 -7.37 16.47
C LEU A 134 -11.53 -6.69 17.83
N GLN A 135 -10.88 -5.52 17.84
CA GLN A 135 -10.63 -4.78 19.08
C GLN A 135 -11.91 -4.24 19.74
N GLN A 136 -12.99 -4.08 18.98
CA GLN A 136 -14.31 -3.70 19.50
C GLN A 136 -15.13 -4.91 20.02
N GLY A 137 -14.55 -6.12 19.99
CA GLY A 137 -15.21 -7.35 20.45
C GLY A 137 -16.01 -8.07 19.37
N GLY A 138 -15.95 -7.60 18.12
CA GLY A 138 -16.61 -8.25 17.00
C GLY A 138 -15.93 -9.57 16.61
N SER A 139 -16.72 -10.52 16.13
CA SER A 139 -16.26 -11.84 15.70
C SER A 139 -15.87 -11.90 14.22
N PHE A 140 -15.04 -12.87 13.84
CA PHE A 140 -14.71 -13.09 12.43
C PHE A 140 -15.95 -13.36 11.56
N SER A 141 -16.93 -14.11 12.10
CA SER A 141 -18.18 -14.43 11.42
C SER A 141 -19.03 -13.19 11.14
N GLU A 142 -19.14 -12.27 12.10
CA GLU A 142 -19.89 -11.02 11.91
C GLU A 142 -19.22 -10.14 10.86
N LEU A 143 -17.89 -10.07 10.88
CA LEU A 143 -17.18 -9.28 9.88
C LEU A 143 -17.30 -9.87 8.47
N ALA A 144 -17.28 -11.20 8.35
CA ALA A 144 -17.52 -11.87 7.09
C ALA A 144 -18.94 -11.58 6.57
N ALA A 145 -19.95 -11.65 7.44
CA ALA A 145 -21.34 -11.32 7.12
C ALA A 145 -21.48 -9.85 6.69
N LEU A 146 -20.95 -8.90 7.46
CA LEU A 146 -20.98 -7.47 7.12
C LEU A 146 -20.26 -7.17 5.81
N THR A 147 -19.14 -7.84 5.54
CA THR A 147 -18.42 -7.67 4.27
C THR A 147 -19.26 -8.20 3.11
N GLN A 148 -19.92 -9.35 3.29
CA GLN A 148 -20.81 -9.92 2.29
C GLN A 148 -22.01 -9.01 2.02
N GLU A 149 -22.68 -8.52 3.07
CA GLU A 149 -23.79 -7.57 2.96
C GLU A 149 -23.35 -6.25 2.30
N ALA A 150 -22.16 -5.76 2.63
CA ALA A 150 -21.59 -4.57 1.98
C ALA A 150 -21.39 -4.81 0.48
N VAL A 151 -20.88 -5.96 0.07
CA VAL A 151 -20.69 -6.30 -1.36
C VAL A 151 -22.03 -6.35 -2.11
N PHE A 152 -23.07 -6.92 -1.51
CA PHE A 152 -24.39 -7.01 -2.11
C PHE A 152 -25.20 -5.71 -2.07
N SER A 153 -24.88 -4.79 -1.15
CA SER A 153 -25.53 -3.49 -1.04
C SER A 153 -24.90 -2.40 -1.92
N ILE A 154 -23.73 -2.66 -2.52
CA ILE A 154 -23.15 -1.76 -3.52
C ILE A 154 -24.06 -1.73 -4.74
N ASN A 155 -24.62 -0.54 -5.03
CA ASN A 155 -25.41 -0.29 -6.23
C ASN A 155 -24.61 -0.65 -7.50
N TRP A 156 -25.29 -1.25 -8.48
CA TRP A 156 -24.74 -1.60 -9.78
C TRP A 156 -24.02 -0.43 -10.48
N GLY A 157 -24.53 0.80 -10.33
CA GLY A 157 -23.86 2.00 -10.86
C GLY A 157 -22.47 2.25 -10.26
N ALA A 158 -22.28 1.98 -8.97
CA ALA A 158 -20.98 2.10 -8.32
C ALA A 158 -20.02 0.96 -8.74
N TRP A 159 -20.54 -0.25 -8.95
CA TRP A 159 -19.78 -1.36 -9.53
C TRP A 159 -19.28 -1.03 -10.94
N LEU A 160 -20.15 -0.50 -11.80
CA LEU A 160 -19.77 -0.07 -13.14
C LEU A 160 -18.75 1.07 -13.13
N ALA A 161 -18.91 2.05 -12.25
CA ALA A 161 -17.94 3.13 -12.09
C ALA A 161 -16.57 2.60 -11.63
N PHE A 162 -16.54 1.66 -10.69
CA PHE A 162 -15.31 1.03 -10.23
C PHE A 162 -14.58 0.29 -11.36
N VAL A 163 -15.31 -0.55 -12.11
CA VAL A 163 -14.76 -1.28 -13.27
C VAL A 163 -14.31 -0.31 -14.37
N GLY A 164 -15.08 0.74 -14.63
CA GLY A 164 -14.77 1.80 -15.60
C GLY A 164 -13.46 2.53 -15.25
N CYS A 165 -13.27 2.90 -13.99
CA CYS A 165 -12.02 3.50 -13.51
C CYS A 165 -10.82 2.60 -13.75
N TRP A 166 -10.96 1.30 -13.50
CA TRP A 166 -9.90 0.32 -13.79
C TRP A 166 -9.58 0.20 -15.26
N LEU A 167 -10.60 0.12 -16.11
CA LEU A 167 -10.42 0.09 -17.57
C LEU A 167 -9.70 1.34 -18.07
N LEU A 168 -10.06 2.52 -17.56
CA LEU A 168 -9.39 3.78 -17.89
C LEU A 168 -7.91 3.79 -17.48
N ILE A 169 -7.58 3.34 -16.27
CA ILE A 169 -6.18 3.23 -15.80
C ILE A 169 -5.39 2.30 -16.73
N VAL A 170 -5.92 1.11 -17.03
CA VAL A 170 -5.27 0.15 -17.91
C VAL A 170 -5.09 0.72 -19.32
N LEU A 171 -6.10 1.43 -19.83
CA LEU A 171 -6.08 2.07 -21.14
C LEU A 171 -5.03 3.19 -21.21
N ILE A 172 -4.93 4.06 -20.19
CA ILE A 172 -3.89 5.10 -20.10
C ILE A 172 -2.50 4.47 -20.12
N VAL A 173 -2.29 3.41 -19.33
CA VAL A 173 -1.01 2.70 -19.26
C VAL A 173 -0.68 2.05 -20.60
N TRP A 174 -1.68 1.50 -21.30
CA TRP A 174 -1.51 0.88 -22.61
C TRP A 174 -1.19 1.91 -23.70
N ILE A 175 -1.89 3.05 -23.75
CA ILE A 175 -1.59 4.15 -24.67
C ILE A 175 -0.17 4.66 -24.43
N ASN A 176 0.21 4.89 -23.16
CA ASN A 176 1.55 5.34 -22.81
C ASN A 176 2.61 4.30 -23.20
N HIS A 177 2.32 3.01 -23.04
CA HIS A 177 3.20 1.94 -23.51
C HIS A 177 3.39 1.97 -25.03
N LYS A 178 2.30 2.07 -25.81
CA LYS A 178 2.35 2.17 -27.27
C LYS A 178 3.13 3.40 -27.76
N LYS A 179 2.89 4.58 -27.18
CA LYS A 179 3.62 5.83 -27.53
C LYS A 179 5.13 5.72 -27.30
N HIS A 180 5.56 5.00 -26.27
CA HIS A 180 6.99 4.79 -26.00
C HIS A 180 7.63 3.79 -26.97
N PHE A 181 6.91 2.74 -27.37
CA PHE A 181 7.41 1.76 -28.35
C PHE A 181 7.46 2.32 -29.78
N SER A 182 6.49 3.16 -30.18
CA SER A 182 6.53 3.80 -31.50
C SER A 182 7.71 4.77 -31.63
N LYS A 183 7.99 5.57 -30.58
CA LYS A 183 9.17 6.45 -30.53
C LYS A 183 10.51 5.70 -30.50
N SER A 184 10.52 4.45 -30.04
CA SER A 184 11.71 3.59 -30.01
C SER A 184 12.03 2.95 -31.37
N LYS A 185 11.06 2.81 -32.28
CA LYS A 185 11.24 2.23 -33.62
C LYS A 185 11.71 3.25 -34.68
N HIS A 186 11.68 4.54 -34.36
CA HIS A 186 12.09 5.64 -35.24
C HIS A 186 13.42 6.28 -34.81
N LYS A 187 14.23 5.56 -34.03
CA LYS A 187 15.65 5.84 -33.78
C LYS A 187 16.45 4.64 -34.22
#